data_AF-A0A0M6Z4E0-F1
#
_entry.id   AF-A0A0M6Z4E0-F1
#
_cell.length_a   1.000
_cell.length_b   1.000
_cell.length_c   1.000
_cell.angle_alpha   90.00
_cell.angle_beta   90.00
_cell.angle_gamma   90.00
#
_symmetry.space_group_name_H-M   'P 1'
#
loop_
_entity.id
_entity.type
_entity.pdbx_description
1 polymer ?
#
loop_
_entity_poly.entity_id
_entity_poly.type
_entity_poly.pdbx_seq_one_letter_code
_entity_poly.pdbx_strand_id
1 'polypeptide(L)'
;MRRRNQTDAEWENEVQAFIKEHSKRLKDMPPDPRRSYPATSKSWDIKPFGRAIEIPYSDNFSAEEYTRLKRGLIPEAMEEKWFIYFEDHELHFHRGWTGQGIFRVELQEDESGDASVKRALFATDDAVSDMVHLVELLRFLVGNLLLDRRLPFPRSMSSSEPAPGVIQHSFSGTGYPEKTLDKK
;
A
#
# COMPACT_ATOMS: atom_id res chain seq x y z
N MET A 1 -14.07 28.32 -9.85
CA MET A 1 -12.98 29.23 -9.40
C MET A 1 -12.27 28.55 -8.23
N ARG A 2 -10.95 28.43 -8.31
CA ARG A 2 -10.07 27.55 -7.53
C ARG A 2 -10.13 27.82 -6.01
N ARG A 3 -10.32 26.78 -5.18
CA ARG A 3 -9.89 26.78 -3.79
C ARG A 3 -8.53 26.09 -3.74
N ARG A 4 -7.48 26.84 -3.40
CA ARG A 4 -6.15 26.34 -3.07
C ARG A 4 -5.67 27.16 -1.88
N ASN A 5 -4.86 26.52 -1.03
CA ASN A 5 -4.13 27.03 0.13
C ASN A 5 -4.77 26.65 1.47
N GLN A 6 -4.90 25.35 1.72
CA GLN A 6 -4.58 24.83 3.06
C GLN A 6 -3.05 24.73 3.07
N THR A 7 -2.40 25.40 4.03
CA THR A 7 -0.93 25.47 4.04
C THR A 7 -0.34 24.11 4.41
N ASP A 8 0.81 23.75 3.85
CA ASP A 8 1.47 22.46 4.12
C ASP A 8 1.65 22.21 5.64
N ALA A 9 1.82 23.28 6.42
CA ALA A 9 1.93 23.24 7.87
C ALA A 9 0.60 22.89 8.58
N GLU A 10 -0.55 23.29 8.06
CA GLU A 10 -1.87 22.92 8.62
C GLU A 10 -2.17 21.45 8.33
N TRP A 11 -1.83 20.98 7.12
CA TRP A 11 -1.93 19.57 6.77
C TRP A 11 -0.98 18.71 7.62
N GLU A 12 0.27 19.13 7.81
CA GLU A 12 1.21 18.45 8.70
C GLU A 12 0.71 18.41 10.15
N ASN A 13 0.14 19.51 10.67
CA ASN A 13 -0.40 19.55 12.02
C ASN A 13 -1.65 18.67 12.20
N GLU A 14 -2.54 18.64 11.21
CA GLU A 14 -3.71 17.73 11.20
C GLU A 14 -3.26 16.28 11.13
N VAL A 15 -2.27 15.97 10.29
CA VAL A 15 -1.65 14.65 10.21
C VAL A 15 -1.03 14.28 11.55
N GLN A 16 -0.25 15.17 12.19
CA GLN A 16 0.37 14.91 13.49
C GLN A 16 -0.64 14.77 14.62
N ALA A 17 -1.74 15.53 14.61
CA ALA A 17 -2.82 15.42 15.58
C ALA A 17 -3.58 14.10 15.43
N PHE A 18 -3.94 13.74 14.20
CA PHE A 18 -4.54 12.46 13.85
C PHE A 18 -3.63 11.31 14.27
N ILE A 19 -2.34 11.44 13.95
CA ILE A 19 -1.28 10.50 14.30
C ILE A 19 -1.26 10.30 15.81
N LYS A 20 -1.20 11.38 16.59
CA LYS A 20 -1.13 11.34 18.05
C LYS A 20 -2.36 10.71 18.68
N GLU A 21 -3.55 11.01 18.17
CA GLU A 21 -4.81 10.43 18.62
C GLU A 21 -4.89 8.92 18.36
N HIS A 22 -4.51 8.49 17.15
CA HIS A 22 -4.52 7.08 16.77
C HIS A 22 -3.38 6.28 17.43
N SER A 23 -2.22 6.91 17.64
CA SER A 23 -1.10 6.33 18.39
C SER A 23 -1.48 6.02 19.83
N LYS A 24 -2.24 6.91 20.49
CA LYS A 24 -2.75 6.68 21.83
C LYS A 24 -3.70 5.48 21.86
N ARG A 25 -4.59 5.39 20.87
CA ARG A 25 -5.53 4.27 20.70
C ARG A 25 -4.83 2.92 20.43
N LEU A 26 -3.71 2.94 19.71
CA LEU A 26 -2.87 1.76 19.45
C LEU A 26 -2.04 1.34 20.68
N LYS A 27 -1.56 2.29 21.50
CA LYS A 27 -0.79 2.00 22.73
C LYS A 27 -1.64 1.42 23.86
N ASP A 28 -2.91 1.79 23.94
CA ASP A 28 -3.85 1.29 24.94
C ASP A 28 -4.51 -0.05 24.52
N MET A 29 -4.21 -0.54 23.31
CA MET A 29 -4.70 -1.82 22.82
C MET A 29 -3.86 -2.95 23.42
N PRO A 30 -4.46 -3.98 24.07
CA PRO A 30 -3.70 -5.14 24.52
C PRO A 30 -2.96 -5.76 23.32
N PRO A 31 -1.75 -6.35 23.50
CA PRO A 31 -1.07 -7.06 22.43
C PRO A 31 -2.04 -8.09 21.86
N ASP A 32 -2.35 -7.94 20.57
CA ASP A 32 -3.48 -8.63 19.99
C ASP A 32 -3.16 -10.12 19.81
N PRO A 33 -3.90 -11.05 20.45
CA PRO A 33 -3.74 -12.49 20.20
C PRO A 33 -4.05 -12.91 18.74
N ARG A 34 -4.47 -11.98 17.86
CA ARG A 34 -4.83 -12.21 16.45
C ARG A 34 -3.67 -12.39 15.46
N ARG A 35 -2.41 -12.55 15.87
CA ARG A 35 -1.30 -13.00 14.97
C ARG A 35 -1.53 -14.37 14.29
N SER A 36 -2.65 -15.04 14.59
CA SER A 36 -3.09 -16.33 14.03
C SER A 36 -4.10 -16.20 12.87
N TYR A 37 -4.68 -15.03 12.58
CA TYR A 37 -5.84 -14.92 11.68
C TYR A 37 -5.59 -13.93 10.53
N PRO A 38 -6.10 -14.23 9.32
CA PRO A 38 -5.94 -13.36 8.16
C PRO A 38 -6.61 -11.99 8.39
N ALA A 39 -6.00 -10.94 7.83
CA ALA A 39 -6.59 -9.61 7.77
C ALA A 39 -7.89 -9.64 6.96
N THR A 40 -8.91 -8.92 7.44
CA THR A 40 -10.23 -8.80 6.81
C THR A 40 -10.61 -7.33 6.69
N SER A 41 -11.58 -6.98 5.86
CA SER A 41 -12.08 -5.60 5.73
C SER A 41 -12.52 -4.95 7.06
N LYS A 42 -12.80 -5.76 8.09
CA LYS A 42 -13.20 -5.32 9.44
C LYS A 42 -12.01 -5.18 10.41
N SER A 43 -10.82 -5.61 10.00
CA SER A 43 -9.61 -5.56 10.83
C SER A 43 -9.04 -4.15 10.97
N TRP A 44 -9.51 -3.18 10.17
CA TRP A 44 -9.04 -1.81 10.18
C TRP A 44 -10.13 -0.81 9.77
N ASP A 45 -9.98 0.46 10.14
CA ASP A 45 -10.88 1.52 9.66
C ASP A 45 -10.49 1.92 8.23
N ILE A 46 -11.35 1.59 7.27
CA ILE A 46 -11.11 1.77 5.84
C ILE A 46 -12.20 2.62 5.19
N LYS A 47 -11.78 3.40 4.18
CA LYS A 47 -12.69 4.14 3.30
C LYS A 47 -13.05 3.27 2.10
N PRO A 48 -14.26 3.45 1.51
CA PRO A 48 -14.63 2.78 0.28
C PRO A 48 -13.60 3.03 -0.84
N PHE A 49 -13.39 2.01 -1.66
CA PHE A 49 -12.55 2.15 -2.84
C PHE A 49 -13.30 2.98 -3.89
N GLY A 50 -12.67 4.07 -4.34
CA GLY A 50 -13.29 5.05 -5.22
C GLY A 50 -13.20 4.67 -6.70
N ARG A 51 -13.31 5.69 -7.56
CA ARG A 51 -13.04 5.54 -8.99
C ARG A 51 -11.61 5.05 -9.20
N ALA A 52 -11.43 4.22 -10.22
CA ALA A 52 -10.14 3.61 -10.49
C ALA A 52 -9.89 3.44 -11.98
N ILE A 53 -8.61 3.27 -12.30
CA ILE A 53 -8.14 2.85 -13.62
C ILE A 53 -7.42 1.51 -13.49
N GLU A 54 -7.40 0.73 -14.56
CA GLU A 54 -6.59 -0.48 -14.63
C GLU A 54 -5.12 -0.12 -14.90
N ILE A 55 -4.21 -0.84 -14.24
CA ILE A 55 -2.77 -0.71 -14.44
C ILE A 55 -2.20 -2.05 -14.94
N PRO A 56 -1.16 -2.03 -15.79
CA PRO A 56 -0.61 -3.24 -16.40
C PRO A 56 0.35 -3.97 -15.45
N TYR A 57 -0.12 -4.32 -14.25
CA TYR A 57 0.64 -5.14 -13.30
C TYR A 57 0.34 -6.62 -13.55
N SER A 58 1.40 -7.40 -13.72
CA SER A 58 1.36 -8.85 -13.84
C SER A 58 2.40 -9.49 -12.94
N ASP A 59 2.00 -10.59 -12.30
CA ASP A 59 2.86 -11.39 -11.44
C ASP A 59 2.26 -12.80 -11.29
N ASN A 60 3.10 -13.74 -10.88
CA ASN A 60 2.73 -15.12 -10.57
C ASN A 60 3.22 -15.46 -9.16
N PHE A 61 2.42 -16.24 -8.47
CA PHE A 61 2.65 -16.61 -7.08
C PHE A 61 2.52 -18.12 -6.94
N SER A 62 3.48 -18.75 -6.27
CA SER A 62 3.33 -20.15 -5.91
C SER A 62 2.20 -20.34 -4.90
N ALA A 63 1.72 -21.57 -4.73
CA ALA A 63 0.71 -21.90 -3.72
C ALA A 63 1.11 -21.45 -2.29
N GLU A 64 2.40 -21.49 -1.96
CA GLU A 64 2.91 -20.98 -0.68
C GLU A 64 2.81 -19.45 -0.60
N GLU A 65 3.24 -18.75 -1.65
CA GLU A 65 3.15 -17.30 -1.71
C GLU A 65 1.71 -16.83 -1.68
N TYR A 66 0.82 -17.48 -2.42
CA TYR A 66 -0.60 -17.17 -2.42
C TYR A 66 -1.23 -17.38 -1.03
N THR A 67 -0.81 -18.42 -0.30
CA THR A 67 -1.19 -18.60 1.11
C THR A 67 -0.75 -17.44 2.00
N ARG A 68 0.43 -16.85 1.74
CA ARG A 68 0.89 -15.64 2.45
C ARG A 68 0.09 -14.41 2.05
N LEU A 69 -0.21 -14.23 0.75
CA LEU A 69 -1.06 -13.13 0.27
C LEU A 69 -2.43 -13.14 0.96
N LYS A 70 -3.06 -14.32 1.11
CA LYS A 70 -4.34 -14.49 1.81
C LYS A 70 -4.33 -14.02 3.28
N ARG A 71 -3.15 -13.90 3.92
CA ARG A 71 -3.03 -13.40 5.30
C ARG A 71 -3.10 -11.87 5.39
N GLY A 72 -2.73 -11.16 4.33
CA GLY A 72 -2.66 -9.70 4.32
C GLY A 72 -1.63 -9.13 5.31
N LEU A 73 -1.81 -7.86 5.66
CA LEU A 73 -0.97 -7.09 6.58
C LEU A 73 -1.84 -6.18 7.45
N ILE A 74 -1.74 -6.32 8.77
CA ILE A 74 -2.33 -5.39 9.74
C ILE A 74 -1.18 -4.54 10.32
N PRO A 75 -1.24 -3.20 10.26
CA PRO A 75 -0.20 -2.33 10.81
C PRO A 75 0.02 -2.55 12.32
N GLU A 76 1.27 -2.72 12.76
CA GLU A 76 1.66 -2.80 14.17
C GLU A 76 1.97 -1.44 14.79
N ALA A 77 2.40 -0.46 13.99
CA ALA A 77 2.79 0.86 14.46
C ALA A 77 2.57 1.95 13.41
N MET A 78 2.80 3.19 13.82
CA MET A 78 2.65 4.39 13.00
C MET A 78 3.60 4.46 11.80
N GLU A 79 4.73 3.74 11.87
CA GLU A 79 5.66 3.58 10.76
C GLU A 79 5.12 2.62 9.68
N GLU A 80 4.14 1.77 10.01
CA GLU A 80 3.49 0.84 9.10
C GLU A 80 2.25 1.48 8.46
N LYS A 81 2.40 1.83 7.19
CA LYS A 81 1.47 2.75 6.51
C LYS A 81 0.46 2.06 5.64
N TRP A 82 0.48 0.74 5.62
CA TRP A 82 -0.31 -0.08 4.72
C TRP A 82 -1.10 -1.09 5.52
N PHE A 83 -2.41 -1.03 5.35
CA PHE A 83 -3.31 -2.10 5.72
C PHE A 83 -3.65 -2.86 4.45
N ILE A 84 -3.42 -4.18 4.45
CA ILE A 84 -3.65 -5.04 3.29
C ILE A 84 -4.51 -6.22 3.74
N TYR A 85 -5.54 -6.55 2.98
CA TYR A 85 -6.37 -7.72 3.28
C TYR A 85 -6.79 -8.41 1.99
N PHE A 86 -7.21 -9.67 2.11
CA PHE A 86 -7.63 -10.50 0.98
C PHE A 86 -9.06 -10.99 1.19
N GLU A 87 -9.97 -10.61 0.29
CA GLU A 87 -11.38 -11.04 0.28
C GLU A 87 -11.84 -11.21 -1.17
N ASP A 88 -12.74 -12.16 -1.43
CA ASP A 88 -13.35 -12.36 -2.75
C ASP A 88 -12.35 -12.46 -3.93
N HIS A 89 -11.23 -13.14 -3.70
CA HIS A 89 -10.13 -13.29 -4.66
C HIS A 89 -9.37 -11.98 -5.00
N GLU A 90 -9.54 -10.93 -4.20
CA GLU A 90 -8.92 -9.62 -4.40
C GLU A 90 -8.07 -9.22 -3.18
N LEU A 91 -6.84 -8.75 -3.44
CA LEU A 91 -6.04 -8.03 -2.46
C LEU A 91 -6.44 -6.55 -2.46
N HIS A 92 -6.70 -6.01 -1.28
CA HIS A 92 -7.06 -4.61 -1.08
C HIS A 92 -5.95 -3.89 -0.32
N PHE A 93 -5.41 -2.82 -0.91
CA PHE A 93 -4.33 -2.03 -0.32
C PHE A 93 -4.87 -0.68 0.14
N HIS A 94 -4.82 -0.45 1.45
CA HIS A 94 -5.25 0.78 2.09
C HIS A 94 -4.10 1.45 2.82
N ARG A 95 -4.16 2.77 2.94
CA ARG A 95 -3.27 3.52 3.82
C ARG A 95 -3.72 3.34 5.27
N GLY A 96 -2.83 2.88 6.13
CA GLY A 96 -3.11 2.58 7.54
C GLY A 96 -3.58 3.79 8.34
N TRP A 97 -3.13 5.01 8.01
CA TRP A 97 -3.58 6.19 8.75
C TRP A 97 -4.87 6.81 8.17
N THR A 98 -5.09 6.89 6.85
CA THR A 98 -6.32 7.53 6.32
C THR A 98 -7.44 6.54 6.01
N GLY A 99 -7.15 5.24 6.04
CA GLY A 99 -8.04 4.20 5.51
C GLY A 99 -8.22 4.25 4.00
N GLN A 100 -7.52 5.14 3.27
CA GLN A 100 -7.74 5.36 1.84
C GLN A 100 -7.27 4.16 1.01
N GLY A 101 -8.16 3.60 0.19
CA GLY A 101 -7.83 2.55 -0.77
C GLY A 101 -6.99 3.09 -1.92
N ILE A 102 -5.90 2.40 -2.24
CA ILE A 102 -4.94 2.81 -3.28
C ILE A 102 -4.89 1.79 -4.40
N PHE A 103 -4.75 0.50 -4.08
CA PHE A 103 -4.71 -0.56 -5.07
C PHE A 103 -5.72 -1.66 -4.77
N ARG A 104 -6.15 -2.34 -5.83
CA ARG A 104 -6.84 -3.63 -5.78
C ARG A 104 -6.20 -4.57 -6.77
N VAL A 105 -6.03 -5.83 -6.39
CA VAL A 105 -5.42 -6.86 -7.26
C VAL A 105 -6.27 -8.11 -7.22
N GLU A 106 -6.96 -8.38 -8.31
CA GLU A 106 -7.73 -9.61 -8.51
C GLU A 106 -6.76 -10.73 -8.90
N LEU A 107 -6.82 -11.82 -8.15
CA LEU A 107 -6.00 -13.01 -8.35
C LEU A 107 -6.86 -14.17 -8.83
N GLN A 108 -6.29 -15.01 -9.68
CA GLN A 108 -6.90 -16.26 -10.12
C GLN A 108 -6.00 -17.42 -9.70
N GLU A 109 -6.57 -18.35 -8.93
CA GLU A 109 -5.93 -19.62 -8.53
C GLU A 109 -6.16 -20.67 -9.63
N ASP A 110 -5.13 -21.46 -9.93
CA ASP A 110 -5.20 -22.59 -10.85
C ASP A 110 -5.38 -23.94 -10.11
N GLU A 111 -5.44 -25.04 -10.87
CA GLU A 111 -5.64 -26.38 -10.31
C GLU A 111 -4.49 -26.87 -9.42
N SER A 112 -3.30 -26.27 -9.56
CA SER A 112 -2.12 -26.59 -8.75
C SER A 112 -2.10 -25.81 -7.43
N GLY A 113 -2.98 -24.82 -7.28
CA GLY A 113 -3.02 -23.89 -6.15
C GLY A 113 -2.12 -22.67 -6.35
N ASP A 114 -1.44 -22.56 -7.49
CA ASP A 114 -0.67 -21.37 -7.84
C ASP A 114 -1.64 -20.25 -8.25
N ALA A 115 -1.24 -19.00 -8.06
CA ALA A 115 -2.07 -17.85 -8.38
C ALA A 115 -1.39 -16.90 -9.38
N SER A 116 -2.20 -16.23 -10.19
CA SER A 116 -1.75 -15.21 -11.13
C SER A 116 -2.59 -13.94 -11.01
N VAL A 117 -1.99 -12.80 -11.33
CA VAL A 117 -2.74 -11.53 -11.40
C VAL A 117 -3.64 -11.54 -12.62
N LYS A 118 -4.95 -11.45 -12.39
CA LYS A 118 -5.95 -11.31 -13.44
C LYS A 118 -6.17 -9.85 -13.81
N ARG A 119 -6.19 -8.97 -12.81
CA ARG A 119 -6.42 -7.53 -12.98
C ARG A 119 -5.85 -6.75 -11.81
N ALA A 120 -5.33 -5.55 -12.08
CA ALA A 120 -4.87 -4.63 -11.04
C ALA A 120 -5.46 -3.24 -11.28
N LEU A 121 -5.99 -2.63 -10.22
CA LEU A 121 -6.63 -1.33 -10.24
C LEU A 121 -5.88 -0.36 -9.34
N PHE A 122 -5.81 0.91 -9.76
CA PHE A 122 -5.32 2.03 -8.98
C PHE A 122 -6.44 3.05 -8.77
N ALA A 123 -6.68 3.43 -7.52
CA ALA A 123 -7.72 4.40 -7.17
C ALA A 123 -7.25 5.82 -7.54
N THR A 124 -8.03 6.49 -8.40
CA THR A 124 -7.75 7.85 -8.87
C THR A 124 -9.00 8.48 -9.46
N ASP A 125 -9.17 9.77 -9.23
CA ASP A 125 -10.17 10.59 -9.92
C ASP A 125 -9.61 11.27 -11.18
N ASP A 126 -8.28 11.30 -11.32
CA ASP A 126 -7.53 11.97 -12.38
C ASP A 126 -6.75 10.99 -13.27
N ALA A 127 -6.34 11.47 -14.44
CA ALA A 127 -5.44 10.74 -15.32
C ALA A 127 -4.04 10.57 -14.67
N VAL A 128 -3.47 9.37 -14.78
CA VAL A 128 -2.15 9.04 -14.22
C VAL A 128 -1.04 9.42 -15.19
N SER A 129 -0.05 10.16 -14.71
CA SER A 129 1.11 10.59 -15.52
C SER A 129 2.30 9.62 -15.52
N ASP A 130 2.37 8.67 -14.57
CA ASP A 130 3.52 7.78 -14.39
C ASP A 130 3.08 6.35 -14.02
N MET A 131 2.55 5.62 -15.01
CA MET A 131 2.09 4.24 -14.81
C MET A 131 3.21 3.27 -14.44
N VAL A 132 4.43 3.49 -14.96
CA VAL A 132 5.59 2.63 -14.67
C VAL A 132 5.90 2.67 -13.18
N HIS A 133 5.92 3.87 -12.59
CA HIS A 133 6.11 4.01 -11.15
C HIS A 133 5.01 3.31 -10.33
N LEU A 134 3.74 3.40 -10.73
CA LEU A 134 2.64 2.73 -10.02
C LEU A 134 2.77 1.20 -10.03
N VAL A 135 3.09 0.63 -11.19
CA VAL A 135 3.28 -0.83 -11.34
C VAL A 135 4.44 -1.31 -10.47
N GLU A 136 5.55 -0.58 -10.48
CA GLU A 136 6.71 -0.94 -9.67
C GLU A 136 6.46 -0.71 -8.18
N LEU A 137 5.69 0.30 -7.80
CA LEU A 137 5.28 0.51 -6.41
C LEU A 137 4.42 -0.66 -5.92
N LEU A 138 3.44 -1.09 -6.71
CA LEU A 138 2.62 -2.25 -6.36
C LEU A 138 3.46 -3.52 -6.24
N ARG A 139 4.38 -3.75 -7.19
CA ARG A 139 5.35 -4.86 -7.14
C ARG A 139 6.18 -4.83 -5.86
N PHE A 140 6.68 -3.65 -5.47
CA PHE A 140 7.43 -3.47 -4.23
C PHE A 140 6.58 -3.80 -3.00
N LEU A 141 5.33 -3.32 -2.93
CA LEU A 141 4.44 -3.56 -1.80
C LEU A 141 4.13 -5.05 -1.64
N VAL A 142 3.71 -5.73 -2.72
CA VAL A 142 3.45 -7.17 -2.72
C VAL A 142 4.70 -7.94 -2.31
N GLY A 143 5.82 -7.67 -2.98
CA GLY A 143 7.06 -8.40 -2.77
C GLY A 143 7.63 -8.22 -1.38
N ASN A 144 7.64 -7.01 -0.83
CA ASN A 144 8.32 -6.74 0.44
C ASN A 144 7.42 -6.88 1.65
N LEU A 145 6.16 -6.47 1.55
CA LEU A 145 5.28 -6.43 2.70
C LEU A 145 4.53 -7.75 2.92
N LEU A 146 4.32 -8.54 1.86
CA LEU A 146 3.58 -9.80 1.95
C LEU A 146 4.46 -11.04 1.74
N LEU A 147 5.58 -10.90 1.03
CA LEU A 147 6.40 -12.02 0.55
C LEU A 147 7.89 -11.96 0.97
N ASP A 148 8.32 -10.94 1.70
CA ASP A 148 9.70 -10.78 2.20
C ASP A 148 10.82 -10.77 1.12
N ARG A 149 10.50 -10.40 -0.14
CA ARG A 149 11.40 -10.50 -1.31
C ARG A 149 12.54 -9.45 -1.36
N ARG A 150 12.56 -8.44 -0.48
CA ARG A 150 13.59 -7.37 -0.38
C ARG A 150 13.90 -6.63 -1.70
N LEU A 151 12.87 -6.30 -2.47
CA LEU A 151 12.93 -5.49 -3.67
C LEU A 151 13.34 -4.03 -3.35
N PRO A 152 14.04 -3.33 -4.28
CA PRO A 152 14.40 -1.93 -4.09
C PRO A 152 13.18 -1.01 -4.21
N PHE A 153 13.18 0.10 -3.48
CA PHE A 153 12.09 1.07 -3.55
C PHE A 153 12.10 1.80 -4.91
N PRO A 154 10.97 1.84 -5.64
CA PRO A 154 10.91 2.48 -6.95
C PRO A 154 10.77 3.99 -6.79
N ARG A 155 11.74 4.77 -7.27
CA ARG A 155 11.63 6.23 -7.29
C ARG A 155 11.04 6.71 -8.62
N SER A 156 10.06 7.60 -8.55
CA SER A 156 9.60 8.33 -9.74
C SER A 156 10.65 9.36 -10.16
N MET A 157 10.91 9.48 -11.46
CA MET A 157 11.82 10.50 -12.03
C MET A 157 11.13 11.86 -12.25
N SER A 158 9.80 11.94 -12.10
CA SER A 158 9.00 13.16 -12.28
C SER A 158 8.97 14.08 -11.05
N SER A 159 9.58 13.67 -9.95
CA SER A 159 9.71 14.49 -8.74
C SER A 159 11.00 15.31 -8.81
N SER A 160 10.91 16.58 -9.18
CA SER A 160 12.02 17.52 -9.01
C SER A 160 12.12 17.97 -7.56
N GLU A 161 12.76 17.22 -6.64
CA GLU A 161 12.96 17.68 -5.25
C GLU A 161 14.02 16.87 -4.46
N PRO A 162 14.58 17.40 -3.36
CA PRO A 162 15.98 17.82 -3.34
C PRO A 162 16.92 16.85 -2.61
N ALA A 163 16.40 15.77 -2.00
CA ALA A 163 17.23 14.88 -1.19
C ALA A 163 16.73 13.43 -1.13
N PRO A 164 17.63 12.44 -1.17
CA PRO A 164 17.26 11.06 -0.97
C PRO A 164 16.64 10.76 0.42
N GLY A 165 15.54 10.00 0.47
CA GLY A 165 14.98 9.40 1.69
C GLY A 165 13.62 9.94 2.15
N VAL A 166 13.19 11.09 1.63
CA VAL A 166 11.92 11.74 2.07
C VAL A 166 10.67 10.99 1.56
N ILE A 167 10.67 10.53 0.31
CA ILE A 167 9.57 9.73 -0.26
C ILE A 167 9.46 8.37 0.44
N GLN A 168 10.59 7.75 0.75
CA GLN A 168 10.67 6.51 1.51
C GLN A 168 10.10 6.68 2.92
N HIS A 169 10.41 7.81 3.57
CA HIS A 169 9.84 8.19 4.84
C HIS A 169 8.35 8.58 4.75
N SER A 170 7.76 8.72 3.55
CA SER A 170 6.30 8.90 3.34
C SER A 170 5.59 7.59 2.93
N PHE A 171 6.28 6.66 2.26
CA PHE A 171 5.67 5.43 1.72
C PHE A 171 5.95 4.13 2.49
N SER A 172 7.15 3.94 3.06
CA SER A 172 7.60 2.61 3.54
C SER A 172 8.32 2.58 4.89
N GLY A 173 8.72 3.72 5.47
CA GLY A 173 9.35 3.73 6.81
C GLY A 173 10.76 3.13 6.78
N THR A 174 11.74 3.93 6.34
CA THR A 174 13.21 3.71 6.40
C THR A 174 13.83 2.42 5.79
N GLY A 175 14.94 2.60 5.04
CA GLY A 175 16.04 1.61 4.97
C GLY A 175 16.17 0.68 3.76
N TYR A 176 15.28 0.76 2.76
CA TYR A 176 15.43 0.02 1.51
C TYR A 176 16.39 0.70 0.53
N PRO A 177 17.24 -0.06 -0.19
CA PRO A 177 18.01 0.47 -1.30
C PRO A 177 17.06 0.97 -2.40
N GLU A 178 17.43 2.06 -3.06
CA GLU A 178 16.57 2.78 -4.00
C GLU A 178 17.02 2.54 -5.44
N LYS A 179 16.08 2.42 -6.36
CA LYS A 179 16.37 2.29 -7.79
C LYS A 179 15.59 3.32 -8.59
N THR A 180 16.29 4.08 -9.43
CA THR A 180 15.68 5.00 -10.42
C THR A 180 15.12 4.18 -11.58
N LEU A 181 13.89 4.50 -11.98
CA LEU A 181 13.25 3.87 -13.14
C LEU A 181 13.57 4.66 -14.41
N ASP A 182 14.27 4.04 -15.36
CA ASP A 182 14.55 4.66 -16.65
C ASP A 182 13.29 4.67 -17.53
N LYS A 183 13.05 5.79 -18.21
CA LYS A 183 11.94 5.96 -19.16
C LYS A 183 12.26 5.14 -20.43
N LYS A 184 11.50 4.08 -20.70
CA LYS A 184 11.41 3.50 -22.05
C LYS A 184 10.07 3.84 -22.66
#